data_AF-A0AA38HW41-F1
#
_entry.id   AF-A0AA38HW41-F1
#
_cell.length_a   1.000
_cell.length_b   1.000
_cell.length_c   1.000
_cell.angle_alpha   90.00
_cell.angle_beta   90.00
_cell.angle_gamma   90.00
#
_symmetry.space_group_name_H-M   'P 1'
#
loop_
_entity.id
_entity.type
_entity.pdbx_description
1 polymer ?
#
loop_
_entity_poly.entity_id
_entity_poly.type
_entity_poly.pdbx_seq_one_letter_code
_entity_poly.pdbx_strand_id
1 'polypeptide(L)'
;MTPETTPSSSGSDNSKRPLKSGEERLMVAVRIRPLRNDEPQRVLYALNKKNVVLEDSDKSDVLRSKRGYDKQYSFDVVFGEESTQEEVYEITTSSLVKDVLNG
;
A
#
# COMPACT_ATOMS: atom_id res chain seq x y z
N MET A 1 40.64 -1.84 -34.35
CA MET A 1 39.27 -1.28 -34.26
C MET A 1 38.31 -2.45 -34.12
N THR A 2 37.80 -2.66 -32.92
CA THR A 2 36.77 -3.67 -32.60
C THR A 2 35.83 -3.00 -31.60
N PRO A 3 34.51 -3.02 -31.81
CA PRO A 3 33.57 -2.21 -31.03
C PRO A 3 33.30 -2.84 -29.65
N GLU A 4 33.24 -1.99 -28.62
CA GLU A 4 32.72 -2.32 -27.30
C GLU A 4 31.22 -2.59 -27.38
N THR A 5 30.79 -3.78 -26.98
CA THR A 5 29.38 -4.09 -26.69
C THR A 5 29.11 -3.78 -25.22
N THR A 6 28.59 -2.59 -24.95
CA THR A 6 27.89 -2.26 -23.70
C THR A 6 26.63 -3.13 -23.56
N PRO A 7 26.47 -3.93 -22.50
CA PRO A 7 25.17 -4.51 -22.19
C PRO A 7 24.30 -3.44 -21.54
N SER A 8 23.35 -2.91 -22.31
CA SER A 8 22.22 -2.15 -21.79
C SER A 8 21.27 -3.11 -21.07
N SER A 9 21.25 -3.07 -19.73
CA SER A 9 20.27 -3.80 -18.92
C SER A 9 18.99 -2.97 -18.79
N SER A 10 18.14 -3.12 -19.80
CA SER A 10 16.73 -2.77 -19.79
C SER A 10 15.95 -3.51 -18.69
N GLY A 11 14.94 -2.83 -18.14
CA GLY A 11 13.75 -3.46 -17.57
C GLY A 11 13.75 -3.58 -16.05
N SER A 12 13.19 -2.57 -15.38
CA SER A 12 12.66 -2.70 -14.02
C SER A 12 11.41 -3.58 -14.06
N ASP A 13 11.61 -4.89 -14.19
CA ASP A 13 10.57 -5.89 -14.08
C ASP A 13 10.21 -6.02 -12.60
N ASN A 14 9.09 -5.41 -12.21
CA ASN A 14 8.50 -5.55 -10.88
C ASN A 14 7.78 -6.90 -10.80
N SER A 15 8.49 -7.99 -11.10
CA SER A 15 7.98 -9.33 -10.94
C SER A 15 7.87 -9.59 -9.43
N LYS A 16 6.65 -9.79 -8.95
CA LYS A 16 6.38 -10.35 -7.61
C LYS A 16 7.13 -11.67 -7.51
N ARG A 17 8.34 -11.66 -6.94
CA ARG A 17 9.11 -12.89 -6.69
C ARG A 17 8.24 -13.77 -5.78
N PRO A 18 7.99 -15.04 -6.14
CA PRO A 18 7.36 -15.97 -5.20
C PRO A 18 8.30 -16.11 -4.01
N LEU A 19 7.81 -15.75 -2.83
CA LEU A 19 8.61 -15.80 -1.61
C LEU A 19 8.76 -17.25 -1.16
N LYS A 20 9.99 -17.62 -0.80
CA LYS A 20 10.34 -18.96 -0.32
C LYS A 20 9.61 -19.24 1.00
N SER A 21 9.11 -20.47 1.13
CA SER A 21 8.52 -21.01 2.35
C SER A 21 9.58 -21.08 3.47
N GLY A 22 9.42 -20.29 4.52
CA GLY A 22 10.27 -20.36 5.71
C GLY A 22 10.47 -19.06 6.48
N GLU A 23 10.14 -17.90 5.91
CA GLU A 23 10.11 -16.65 6.68
C GLU A 23 8.69 -16.42 7.23
N GLU A 24 8.57 -16.38 8.56
CA GLU A 24 7.35 -15.93 9.24
C GLU A 24 7.10 -14.46 8.84
N ARG A 25 6.28 -14.27 7.80
CA ARG A 25 6.03 -12.95 7.23
C ARG A 25 4.71 -12.41 7.78
N LEU A 26 4.82 -11.56 8.80
CA LEU A 26 3.70 -10.72 9.23
C LEU A 26 3.37 -9.73 8.11
N MET A 27 2.21 -9.90 7.47
CA MET A 27 1.66 -8.93 6.53
C MET A 27 0.77 -7.93 7.27
N VAL A 28 0.99 -6.63 7.07
CA VAL A 28 0.09 -5.57 7.57
C VAL A 28 -0.65 -4.92 6.40
N ALA A 29 -1.96 -5.11 6.38
CA ALA A 29 -2.88 -4.57 5.38
C ALA A 29 -3.76 -3.46 5.97
N VAL A 30 -3.97 -2.38 5.21
CA VAL A 30 -4.89 -1.30 5.58
C VAL A 30 -5.94 -1.10 4.50
N ARG A 31 -7.21 -0.93 4.90
CA ARG A 31 -8.30 -0.63 3.98
C ARG A 31 -9.02 0.63 4.38
N ILE A 32 -9.13 1.56 3.44
CA ILE A 32 -9.97 2.74 3.57
C ILE A 32 -11.39 2.34 3.16
N ARG A 33 -12.34 2.43 4.09
CA ARG A 33 -13.76 2.21 3.77
C ARG A 33 -14.31 3.42 2.99
N PRO A 34 -15.31 3.21 2.10
CA PRO A 34 -16.10 4.28 1.54
C PRO A 34 -16.61 5.26 2.61
N LEU A 35 -16.48 6.56 2.34
CA LEU A 35 -17.07 7.63 3.15
C LEU A 35 -18.60 7.54 3.08
N ARG A 36 -19.25 7.58 4.24
CA ARG A 36 -20.71 7.51 4.31
C ARG A 36 -21.31 8.92 4.16
N ASN A 37 -22.58 8.98 3.75
CA ASN A 37 -23.28 10.25 3.55
C ASN A 37 -23.52 11.04 4.85
N ASP A 38 -23.46 10.39 6.01
CA ASP A 38 -23.61 10.99 7.34
C ASP A 38 -22.28 11.52 7.90
N GLU A 39 -21.18 11.38 7.17
CA GLU A 39 -19.84 11.78 7.61
C GLU A 39 -19.41 13.08 6.93
N PRO A 40 -18.91 14.07 7.69
CA PRO A 40 -18.76 15.44 7.19
C PRO A 40 -17.61 15.60 6.19
N GLN A 41 -16.50 14.89 6.40
CA GLN A 41 -15.28 15.08 5.60
C GLN A 41 -14.35 13.87 5.73
N ARG A 42 -13.61 13.58 4.65
CA ARG A 42 -12.52 12.61 4.65
C ARG A 42 -11.23 13.25 5.16
N VAL A 43 -10.49 12.50 5.97
CA VAL A 43 -9.15 12.87 6.45
C VAL A 43 -8.05 11.87 6.08
N LEU A 44 -8.39 10.70 5.54
CA LEU A 44 -7.43 9.64 5.18
C LEU A 44 -7.50 9.32 3.69
N TYR A 45 -6.34 9.31 3.03
CA TYR A 45 -6.22 9.11 1.59
C TYR A 45 -5.14 8.07 1.28
N ALA A 46 -5.37 7.23 0.26
CA ALA A 46 -4.35 6.33 -0.25
C ALA A 46 -3.50 7.06 -1.31
N LEU A 47 -2.20 7.22 -1.05
CA LEU A 47 -1.26 7.79 -2.01
C LEU A 47 -0.86 6.76 -3.07
N ASN A 48 -0.71 5.51 -2.65
CA ASN A 48 -0.41 4.36 -3.49
C ASN A 48 -0.77 3.07 -2.76
N LYS A 49 -0.52 1.91 -3.37
CA LYS A 49 -0.83 0.57 -2.80
C LYS A 49 -0.04 0.21 -1.53
N LYS A 50 0.80 1.09 -0.99
CA LYS A 50 1.59 0.87 0.23
C LYS A 50 1.58 2.05 1.20
N ASN A 51 1.05 3.20 0.82
CA ASN A 51 1.15 4.41 1.62
C ASN A 51 -0.21 5.10 1.74
N VAL A 52 -0.54 5.51 2.95
CA VAL A 52 -1.68 6.39 3.24
C VAL A 52 -1.17 7.69 3.83
N VAL A 53 -1.96 8.73 3.62
CA VAL A 53 -1.74 10.04 4.21
C VAL A 53 -2.97 10.46 5.01
N LEU A 54 -2.73 10.92 6.23
CA LEU A 54 -3.74 11.50 7.10
C LEU A 54 -3.59 13.02 7.05
N GLU A 55 -4.56 13.70 6.45
CA GLU A 55 -4.66 15.15 6.42
C GLU A 55 -5.14 15.66 7.79
N ASP A 56 -4.43 16.64 8.36
CA ASP A 56 -4.83 17.29 9.61
C ASP A 56 -5.91 18.34 9.33
N SER A 57 -7.08 18.19 9.95
CA SER A 57 -8.21 19.11 9.78
C SER A 57 -8.05 20.43 10.54
N ASP A 58 -7.14 20.50 11.52
CA ASP A 58 -6.96 21.65 12.40
C ASP A 58 -6.05 22.73 11.78
N LYS A 59 -6.51 23.31 10.66
CA LYS A 59 -5.81 24.41 9.93
C LYS A 59 -5.90 25.77 10.63
N SER A 60 -6.56 25.86 11.79
CA SER A 60 -6.84 27.11 12.52
C SER A 60 -5.71 27.57 13.44
N ASP A 61 -4.73 26.72 13.75
CA ASP A 61 -3.59 27.12 14.59
C ASP A 61 -2.49 27.78 13.74
N VAL A 62 -2.54 29.10 13.66
CA VAL A 62 -1.61 29.96 12.89
C VAL A 62 -0.15 29.74 13.32
N LEU A 63 0.10 29.27 14.54
CA LEU A 63 1.45 28.94 15.04
C LEU A 63 1.96 27.57 14.53
N ARG A 64 1.05 26.68 14.11
CA ARG A 64 1.36 25.38 13.48
C ARG A 64 1.29 25.41 11.95
N SER A 65 0.80 26.49 11.36
CA SER A 65 0.65 26.69 9.90
C SER A 65 1.88 26.38 9.03
N LYS A 66 3.10 26.45 9.58
CA LYS A 66 4.36 26.13 8.86
C LYS A 66 4.78 24.65 8.94
N ARG A 67 4.09 23.84 9.74
CA ARG A 67 4.24 22.37 9.82
C ARG A 67 2.96 21.73 9.28
N GLY A 68 2.70 21.87 7.98
CA GLY A 68 1.69 21.06 7.30
C GLY A 68 2.15 19.60 7.31
N TYR A 69 1.86 18.87 8.38
CA TYR A 69 2.17 17.44 8.47
C TYR A 69 0.94 16.63 8.19
N ASP A 70 0.66 16.54 6.91
CA ASP A 70 0.05 15.34 6.38
C ASP A 70 0.89 14.14 6.88
N LYS A 71 0.33 13.34 7.80
CA LYS A 71 1.05 12.20 8.38
C LYS A 71 1.00 11.04 7.39
N GLN A 72 2.17 10.64 6.91
CA GLN A 72 2.28 9.49 6.02
C GLN A 72 2.58 8.21 6.80
N TYR A 73 1.87 7.14 6.47
CA TYR A 73 2.07 5.80 7.03
C TYR A 73 2.31 4.80 5.90
N SER A 74 3.21 3.85 6.12
CA SER A 74 3.58 2.82 5.14
C SER A 74 3.20 1.42 5.63
N PHE A 75 2.64 0.62 4.74
CA PHE A 75 2.15 -0.74 4.99
C PHE A 75 2.55 -1.69 3.85
N ASP A 76 2.36 -2.99 4.01
CA ASP A 76 2.61 -3.96 2.95
C ASP A 76 1.62 -3.81 1.80
N VAL A 77 0.36 -3.52 2.15
CA VAL A 77 -0.73 -3.26 1.20
C VAL A 77 -1.72 -2.23 1.76
N VAL A 78 -2.16 -1.35 0.88
CA VAL A 78 -3.20 -0.36 1.12
C VAL A 78 -4.30 -0.53 0.07
N PHE A 79 -5.54 -0.67 0.54
CA PHE A 79 -6.74 -0.74 -0.27
C PHE A 79 -7.50 0.59 -0.19
N GLY A 80 -7.82 1.14 -1.36
CA GLY A 80 -8.67 2.31 -1.48
C GLY A 80 -10.14 1.95 -1.28
N GLU A 81 -11.00 2.94 -1.41
CA GLU A 81 -12.44 2.74 -1.24
C GLU A 81 -13.08 1.91 -2.35
N GLU A 82 -12.55 2.07 -3.56
CA GLU A 82 -12.97 1.35 -4.76
C GLU A 82 -12.46 -0.09 -4.79
N SER A 83 -11.64 -0.50 -3.81
CA SER A 83 -11.13 -1.88 -3.74
C SER A 83 -12.27 -2.85 -3.44
N THR A 84 -12.42 -3.83 -4.33
CA THR A 84 -13.43 -4.87 -4.25
C THR A 84 -13.10 -5.88 -3.14
N GLN A 85 -14.12 -6.63 -2.72
CA GLN A 85 -13.93 -7.71 -1.75
C GLN A 85 -12.99 -8.81 -2.29
N GLU A 86 -13.09 -9.08 -3.58
CA GLU A 86 -12.26 -10.07 -4.26
C GLU A 86 -10.78 -9.65 -4.25
N GLU A 87 -10.45 -8.40 -4.59
CA GLU A 87 -9.07 -7.90 -4.55
C GLU A 87 -8.47 -8.02 -3.14
N VAL A 88 -9.24 -7.68 -2.12
CA VAL A 88 -8.80 -7.78 -0.72
C VAL A 88 -8.49 -9.23 -0.35
N TYR A 89 -9.39 -10.17 -0.69
CA TYR A 89 -9.20 -11.60 -0.42
C TYR A 89 -7.99 -12.17 -1.14
N GLU A 90 -7.85 -11.89 -2.44
CA GLU A 90 -6.77 -12.40 -3.28
C GLU A 90 -5.40 -11.99 -2.75
N ILE A 91 -5.26 -10.74 -2.31
CA ILE A 91 -3.96 -10.21 -1.90
C ILE A 91 -3.60 -10.59 -0.45
N THR A 92 -4.58 -10.71 0.45
CA THR A 92 -4.31 -10.91 1.88
C THR A 92 -4.28 -12.38 2.30
N THR A 93 -5.34 -13.13 2.01
CA THR A 93 -5.57 -14.44 2.64
C THR A 93 -5.57 -15.62 1.67
N SER A 94 -5.64 -15.38 0.35
CA SER A 94 -5.78 -16.46 -0.64
C SER A 94 -4.64 -17.49 -0.60
N SER A 95 -3.40 -17.06 -0.34
CA SER A 95 -2.26 -17.97 -0.19
C SER A 95 -2.35 -18.76 1.11
N LEU A 96 -2.76 -18.13 2.20
CA LEU A 96 -2.87 -18.76 3.52
C LEU A 96 -3.83 -19.95 3.50
N VAL A 97 -4.91 -19.87 2.71
CA VAL A 97 -5.84 -21.01 2.57
C VAL A 97 -5.13 -22.25 2.02
N LYS A 98 -4.24 -22.09 1.04
CA LYS A 98 -3.47 -23.20 0.47
C LYS A 98 -2.48 -23.75 1.49
N ASP A 99 -1.79 -22.86 2.20
CA ASP A 99 -0.81 -23.24 3.21
C ASP A 99 -1.47 -24.03 4.35
N VAL A 100 -2.62 -23.57 4.85
CA VAL A 100 -3.41 -24.28 5.87
C VAL A 100 -3.85 -25.67 5.41
N LEU A 101 -4.17 -25.86 4.14
CA LEU A 101 -4.57 -27.16 3.59
C LEU A 101 -3.38 -28.11 3.40
N ASN A 102 -2.17 -27.59 3.24
CA ASN A 102 -0.95 -28.40 3.04
C ASN A 102 -0.29 -28.82 4.36
N GLY A 103 -0.62 -28.16 5.48
CA GLY A 103 -0.02 -28.39 6.80
C GLY A 103 1.35 -27.75 6.95
#